data_AF-A0A120HP48-F1
#
_entry.id   AF-A0A120HP48-F1
#
_cell.length_a   1.000
_cell.length_b   1.000
_cell.length_c   1.000
_cell.angle_alpha   90.00
_cell.angle_beta   90.00
_cell.angle_gamma   90.00
#
_symmetry.space_group_name_H-M   'P 1'
#
loop_
_entity.id
_entity.type
_entity.pdbx_description
1 polymer ?
#
loop_
_entity_poly.entity_id
_entity_poly.type
_entity_poly.pdbx_seq_one_letter_code
_entity_poly.pdbx_strand_id
1 'polypeptide(L)'
;MERHEDVDQGAQMSALTRFQIVWAETKDLQVPAGGDATTLARLRQQVAAIASEAERSFSRFESVPAQDDDLYGADVAACTAAAAEAAVPDALKNMRVILWPSADGKTLTKDEALPAPWDTATPDTMELIGRFTVDGHEVSAFSRAVRPNEDAPRFVSLVTGTGLPPGTSVYVPREVRRKPVDAKTARVAFWLAVASIALFAVACLWSMSVGDVTRAARNAFAARLAATVPAAAPAPAAPAAPAAGAPAAPAAPAAPAAAPAAVAAPATPETKCSSQFDDKRPSTLFGAPQDWLPGTAGKDGACLTEWLKAVSDAQNASNRDWWSRTKVWLAKWTVSDSGYAFSLRMPILLTMASIIMVALAAGLGVMGRPLGLFIDKRNRMSLTKVQFAIWLVILMGPLAAYALFNVGFWAESLGRIQEGVAYATSAANDSQLKPWATKLSGLLEFTPSMESTLWALLGISGGTTILSSFITQPGTTSASPAGATPVLPPRRTRILTNDDPKDAALADLVYGETAEDDGVVDSTRVQTIVITGVLAAIYVSLALEAAERIGGLSATGAVAEARQVFSSMPPVGATFLWLLGLSHATLLGGKLVGAYKR
;
A
#
# COMPACT_ATOMS: atom_id res chain seq x y z
N MET A 1 -49.92 -40.65 41.57
CA MET A 1 -49.22 -39.98 42.68
C MET A 1 -47.74 -40.28 42.48
N GLU A 2 -47.15 -39.74 41.43
CA GLU A 2 -45.74 -39.90 41.07
C GLU A 2 -45.06 -38.56 41.35
N ARG A 3 -44.02 -38.63 42.17
CA ARG A 3 -43.31 -37.49 42.75
C ARG A 3 -42.10 -37.24 41.86
N HIS A 4 -42.13 -36.12 41.12
CA HIS A 4 -40.95 -35.54 40.46
C HIS A 4 -39.93 -35.17 41.55
N GLU A 5 -38.87 -35.98 41.70
CA GLU A 5 -37.62 -35.54 42.31
C GLU A 5 -36.73 -35.01 41.18
N ASP A 6 -37.02 -33.78 40.73
CA ASP A 6 -36.01 -32.99 40.03
C ASP A 6 -35.00 -32.52 41.08
N VAL A 7 -33.93 -33.31 41.20
CA VAL A 7 -32.71 -32.93 41.91
C VAL A 7 -32.01 -31.87 41.08
N ASP A 8 -32.48 -30.62 41.23
CA ASP A 8 -31.80 -29.42 40.76
C ASP A 8 -30.63 -29.12 41.72
N GLN A 9 -29.67 -30.04 41.80
CA GLN A 9 -28.36 -29.75 42.39
C GLN A 9 -27.56 -28.99 41.35
N GLY A 10 -27.81 -27.68 41.28
CA GLY A 10 -26.91 -26.76 40.60
C GLY A 10 -25.49 -27.05 41.07
N ALA A 11 -24.67 -27.58 40.17
CA ALA A 11 -23.31 -27.98 40.47
C ALA A 11 -22.58 -26.76 41.00
N GLN A 12 -22.34 -26.74 42.32
CA GLN A 12 -21.63 -25.63 42.94
C GLN A 12 -20.27 -25.53 42.26
N MET A 13 -20.01 -24.38 41.68
CA MET A 13 -18.74 -24.09 41.03
C MET A 13 -17.59 -24.36 42.00
N SER A 14 -16.59 -25.11 41.54
CA SER A 14 -15.45 -25.45 42.39
C SER A 14 -14.77 -24.17 42.91
N ALA A 15 -14.21 -24.22 44.12
CA ALA A 15 -13.45 -23.11 44.67
C ALA A 15 -12.30 -22.68 43.75
N LEU A 16 -11.67 -23.65 43.06
CA LEU A 16 -10.62 -23.39 42.08
C LEU A 16 -11.13 -22.59 40.88
N THR A 17 -12.28 -22.95 40.32
CA THR A 17 -12.87 -22.24 39.19
C THR A 17 -13.23 -20.80 39.55
N ARG A 18 -13.84 -20.59 40.73
CA ARG A 18 -14.14 -19.23 41.23
C ARG A 18 -12.86 -18.40 41.39
N PHE A 19 -11.81 -19.01 41.92
CA PHE A 19 -10.53 -18.37 42.09
C PHE A 19 -9.89 -17.97 40.75
N GLN A 20 -9.93 -18.84 39.74
CA GLN A 20 -9.44 -18.55 38.39
C GLN A 20 -10.20 -17.38 37.73
N ILE A 21 -11.51 -17.26 37.98
CA ILE A 21 -12.31 -16.12 37.50
C ILE A 21 -11.88 -14.83 38.20
N VAL A 22 -11.84 -14.82 39.54
CA VAL A 22 -11.44 -13.64 40.32
C VAL A 22 -10.04 -13.16 39.92
N TRP A 23 -9.11 -14.10 39.73
CA TRP A 23 -7.77 -13.81 39.25
C TRP A 23 -7.79 -13.19 37.85
N ALA A 24 -8.45 -13.84 36.89
CA ALA A 24 -8.51 -13.39 35.50
C ALA A 24 -9.10 -11.97 35.35
N GLU A 25 -10.04 -11.61 36.22
CA GLU A 25 -10.76 -10.34 36.15
C GLU A 25 -10.11 -9.18 36.92
N THR A 26 -9.27 -9.48 37.93
CA THR A 26 -8.77 -8.44 38.86
C THR A 26 -7.26 -8.36 39.01
N LYS A 27 -6.48 -9.27 38.41
CA LYS A 27 -5.01 -9.30 38.58
C LYS A 27 -4.31 -8.02 38.08
N ASP A 28 -4.84 -7.37 37.05
CA ASP A 28 -4.23 -6.19 36.43
C ASP A 28 -4.73 -4.88 37.09
N LEU A 29 -5.61 -4.98 38.09
CA LEU A 29 -6.17 -3.83 38.80
C LEU A 29 -5.27 -3.46 39.99
N GLN A 30 -4.78 -2.23 39.99
CA GLN A 30 -4.01 -1.67 41.10
C GLN A 30 -4.77 -0.52 41.76
N VAL A 31 -4.75 -0.42 43.09
CA VAL A 31 -5.35 0.74 43.77
C VAL A 31 -4.43 1.97 43.54
N PRO A 32 -4.97 3.13 43.13
CA PRO A 32 -4.17 4.35 42.95
C PRO A 32 -3.39 4.72 44.23
N ALA A 33 -2.27 5.44 44.08
CA ALA A 33 -1.49 5.90 45.22
C ALA A 33 -2.36 6.72 46.20
N GLY A 34 -2.41 6.29 47.47
CA GLY A 34 -3.25 6.90 48.51
C GLY A 34 -4.70 6.41 48.54
N GLY A 35 -5.08 5.48 47.66
CA GLY A 35 -6.36 4.78 47.72
C GLY A 35 -6.39 3.70 48.79
N ASP A 36 -7.60 3.28 49.17
CA ASP A 36 -7.81 2.27 50.19
C ASP A 36 -7.68 0.85 49.60
N ALA A 37 -6.71 0.07 50.07
CA ALA A 37 -6.47 -1.31 49.64
C ALA A 37 -7.70 -2.23 49.86
N THR A 38 -8.59 -1.88 50.79
CA THR A 38 -9.82 -2.66 51.03
C THR A 38 -10.79 -2.61 49.84
N THR A 39 -10.68 -1.60 48.96
CA THR A 39 -11.53 -1.47 47.76
C THR A 39 -11.30 -2.59 46.76
N LEU A 40 -10.05 -3.02 46.56
CA LEU A 40 -9.72 -4.14 45.68
C LEU A 40 -10.19 -5.47 46.26
N ALA A 41 -10.07 -5.65 47.59
CA ALA A 41 -10.63 -6.81 48.27
C ALA A 41 -12.16 -6.87 48.12
N ARG A 42 -12.85 -5.72 48.29
CA ARG A 42 -14.30 -5.59 48.11
C ARG A 42 -14.72 -5.94 46.68
N LEU A 43 -13.99 -5.47 45.67
CA LEU A 43 -14.24 -5.83 44.27
C LEU A 43 -14.05 -7.34 44.04
N ARG A 44 -12.94 -7.92 44.53
CA ARG A 44 -12.66 -9.36 44.42
C ARG A 44 -13.76 -10.21 45.05
N GLN A 45 -14.28 -9.81 46.22
CA GLN A 45 -15.43 -10.46 46.87
C GLN A 45 -16.71 -10.36 46.02
N GLN A 46 -16.99 -9.21 45.40
CA GLN A 46 -18.15 -9.07 44.52
C GLN A 46 -18.02 -9.91 43.23
N VAL A 47 -16.83 -9.99 42.65
CA VAL A 47 -16.57 -10.87 41.50
C VAL A 47 -16.74 -12.33 41.88
N ALA A 48 -16.21 -12.76 43.03
CA ALA A 48 -16.38 -14.12 43.56
C ALA A 48 -17.85 -14.46 43.81
N ALA A 49 -18.61 -13.49 44.35
CA ALA A 49 -20.04 -13.59 44.56
C ALA A 49 -20.81 -13.83 43.26
N ILE A 50 -20.58 -12.99 42.26
CA ILE A 50 -21.24 -13.11 40.95
C ILE A 50 -20.84 -14.42 40.27
N ALA A 51 -19.56 -14.81 40.35
CA ALA A 51 -19.08 -16.07 39.80
C ALA A 51 -19.83 -17.27 40.41
N SER A 52 -20.11 -17.26 41.71
CA SER A 52 -20.80 -18.38 42.37
C SER A 52 -22.24 -18.63 41.91
N GLU A 53 -22.93 -17.61 41.39
CA GLU A 53 -24.35 -17.73 40.98
C GLU A 53 -24.57 -17.73 39.47
N ALA A 54 -23.69 -17.06 38.73
CA ALA A 54 -23.92 -16.75 37.33
C ALA A 54 -22.73 -17.18 36.47
N GLU A 55 -22.50 -18.50 36.41
CA GLU A 55 -21.42 -19.10 35.62
C GLU A 55 -21.42 -18.58 34.16
N ARG A 56 -22.60 -18.33 33.58
CA ARG A 56 -22.76 -17.77 32.22
C ARG A 56 -22.27 -16.32 32.06
N SER A 57 -21.98 -15.61 33.15
CA SER A 57 -21.48 -14.23 33.10
C SER A 57 -20.00 -14.14 32.79
N PHE A 58 -19.24 -15.23 32.95
CA PHE A 58 -17.78 -15.24 32.75
C PHE A 58 -17.39 -16.18 31.62
N SER A 59 -16.58 -15.67 30.70
CA SER A 59 -16.01 -16.44 29.59
C SER A 59 -14.51 -16.65 29.73
N ARG A 60 -13.88 -16.01 30.73
CA ARG A 60 -12.44 -15.98 30.92
C ARG A 60 -12.03 -16.74 32.18
N PHE A 61 -11.07 -17.63 32.02
CA PHE A 61 -10.44 -18.41 33.08
C PHE A 61 -8.94 -18.33 32.86
N GLU A 62 -8.20 -17.99 33.92
CA GLU A 62 -6.75 -17.89 33.87
C GLU A 62 -6.13 -18.75 34.94
N SER A 63 -5.06 -19.46 34.59
CA SER A 63 -4.28 -20.24 35.56
C SER A 63 -3.65 -19.30 36.57
N VAL A 64 -3.83 -19.62 37.85
CA VAL A 64 -3.29 -18.81 38.93
C VAL A 64 -1.83 -19.18 39.16
N PRO A 65 -0.91 -18.20 39.32
CA PRO A 65 0.44 -18.44 39.80
C PRO A 65 0.47 -19.17 41.14
N ALA A 66 1.62 -19.73 41.47
CA ALA A 66 1.84 -20.32 42.79
C ALA A 66 1.81 -19.23 43.87
N GLN A 67 1.37 -19.59 45.08
CA GLN A 67 1.20 -18.63 46.18
C GLN A 67 2.53 -18.08 46.70
N ASP A 68 3.63 -18.77 46.42
CA ASP A 68 5.01 -18.39 46.72
C ASP A 68 5.70 -17.61 45.58
N ASP A 69 4.96 -17.20 44.54
CA ASP A 69 5.50 -16.34 43.48
C ASP A 69 5.91 -14.96 44.04
N ASP A 70 7.16 -14.57 43.80
CA ASP A 70 7.75 -13.33 44.35
C ASP A 70 7.01 -12.05 43.90
N LEU A 71 6.37 -12.08 42.73
CA LEU A 71 5.67 -10.92 42.17
C LEU A 71 4.19 -10.91 42.57
N TYR A 72 3.55 -12.08 42.59
CA TYR A 72 2.10 -12.19 42.68
C TYR A 72 1.58 -12.86 43.95
N GLY A 73 2.43 -13.43 44.80
CA GLY A 73 2.02 -14.28 45.92
C GLY A 73 1.03 -13.63 46.89
N ALA A 74 1.21 -12.33 47.18
CA ALA A 74 0.29 -11.56 48.03
C ALA A 74 -1.09 -11.39 47.37
N ASP A 75 -1.14 -11.12 46.07
CA ASP A 75 -2.39 -10.99 45.31
C ASP A 75 -3.09 -12.33 45.14
N VAL A 76 -2.33 -13.40 44.90
CA VAL A 76 -2.83 -14.78 44.84
C VAL A 76 -3.49 -15.17 46.16
N ALA A 77 -2.85 -14.88 47.30
CA ALA A 77 -3.42 -15.12 48.62
C ALA A 77 -4.71 -14.32 48.85
N ALA A 78 -4.73 -13.04 48.48
CA ALA A 78 -5.91 -12.18 48.62
C ALA A 78 -7.09 -12.65 47.73
N CYS A 79 -6.82 -13.02 46.48
CA CYS A 79 -7.81 -13.60 45.57
C CYS A 79 -8.33 -14.95 46.07
N THR A 80 -7.47 -15.77 46.67
CA THR A 80 -7.84 -17.07 47.25
C THR A 80 -8.78 -16.87 48.44
N ALA A 81 -8.45 -15.93 49.34
CA ALA A 81 -9.29 -15.59 50.48
C ALA A 81 -10.68 -15.11 50.04
N ALA A 82 -10.74 -14.20 49.05
CA ALA A 82 -12.00 -13.71 48.50
C ALA A 82 -12.85 -14.82 47.83
N ALA A 83 -12.22 -15.81 47.19
CA ALA A 83 -12.91 -16.95 46.59
C ALA A 83 -13.34 -18.01 47.61
N ALA A 84 -12.67 -18.08 48.76
CA ALA A 84 -12.88 -19.08 49.80
C ALA A 84 -13.96 -18.69 50.82
N GLU A 85 -14.25 -17.40 51.00
CA GLU A 85 -15.33 -16.94 51.90
C GLU A 85 -16.69 -17.52 51.44
N ALA A 86 -17.12 -18.56 52.16
CA ALA A 86 -18.18 -19.49 51.75
C ALA A 86 -19.60 -18.90 51.81
N ALA A 87 -19.78 -17.74 52.44
CA ALA A 87 -21.05 -17.05 52.56
C ALA A 87 -20.95 -15.68 51.90
N VAL A 88 -21.14 -15.66 50.58
CA VAL A 88 -21.46 -14.43 49.87
C VAL A 88 -22.67 -13.82 50.57
N PRO A 89 -22.57 -12.62 51.18
CA PRO A 89 -23.72 -11.97 51.80
C PRO A 89 -24.89 -11.95 50.82
N ASP A 90 -26.10 -12.29 51.26
CA ASP A 90 -27.27 -12.36 50.38
C ASP A 90 -27.51 -11.04 49.62
N ALA A 91 -27.05 -9.92 50.18
CA ALA A 91 -27.05 -8.61 49.53
C ALA A 91 -26.24 -8.56 48.22
N LEU A 92 -25.13 -9.32 48.11
CA LEU A 92 -24.26 -9.33 46.93
C LEU A 92 -24.79 -10.22 45.81
N LYS A 93 -25.64 -11.20 46.13
CA LYS A 93 -26.25 -12.13 45.16
C LYS A 93 -27.03 -11.38 44.07
N ASN A 94 -27.68 -10.30 44.46
CA ASN A 94 -28.47 -9.47 43.56
C ASN A 94 -27.71 -8.24 43.06
N MET A 95 -26.38 -8.30 42.91
CA MET A 95 -25.59 -7.17 42.39
C MET A 95 -25.09 -7.42 40.96
N ARG A 96 -25.06 -6.36 40.16
CA ARG A 96 -24.26 -6.28 38.93
C ARG A 96 -23.02 -5.44 39.20
N VAL A 97 -21.93 -5.76 38.53
CA VAL A 97 -20.69 -4.98 38.58
C VAL A 97 -20.24 -4.63 37.18
N ILE A 98 -19.81 -3.38 37.00
CA ILE A 98 -19.16 -2.90 35.77
C ILE A 98 -17.79 -2.29 36.09
N LEU A 99 -16.77 -2.73 35.35
CA LEU A 99 -15.46 -2.06 35.28
C LEU A 99 -15.45 -1.17 34.03
N TRP A 100 -15.39 0.14 34.23
CA TRP A 100 -15.53 1.14 33.16
C TRP A 100 -14.55 2.30 33.34
N PRO A 101 -13.93 2.84 32.27
CA PRO A 101 -13.11 4.04 32.35
C PRO A 101 -13.99 5.22 32.79
N SER A 102 -13.53 6.01 33.76
CA SER A 102 -14.29 7.15 34.29
C SER A 102 -13.38 8.36 34.32
N ALA A 103 -13.70 9.38 33.52
CA ALA A 103 -12.84 10.55 33.34
C ALA A 103 -12.65 11.39 34.62
N ASP A 104 -13.61 11.34 35.54
CA ASP A 104 -13.59 12.03 36.84
C ASP A 104 -13.40 11.07 38.02
N GLY A 105 -13.34 9.76 37.74
CA GLY A 105 -13.32 8.68 38.73
C GLY A 105 -14.54 8.63 39.65
N LYS A 106 -15.63 9.35 39.35
CA LYS A 106 -16.81 9.48 40.24
C LYS A 106 -18.11 9.17 39.53
N THR A 107 -18.22 9.52 38.27
CA THR A 107 -19.45 9.36 37.50
C THR A 107 -19.16 8.62 36.21
N LEU A 108 -20.12 7.79 35.81
CA LEU A 108 -20.23 7.40 34.40
C LEU A 108 -20.80 8.64 33.70
N THR A 109 -19.95 9.36 32.98
CA THR A 109 -20.36 10.57 32.26
C THR A 109 -21.44 10.20 31.25
N LYS A 110 -22.56 10.93 31.25
CA LYS A 110 -23.73 10.68 30.37
C LYS A 110 -23.39 10.63 28.87
N ASP A 111 -22.25 11.19 28.49
CA ASP A 111 -21.80 11.25 27.10
C ASP A 111 -21.19 9.92 26.61
N GLU A 112 -20.89 8.96 27.52
CA GLU A 112 -20.44 7.63 27.15
C GLU A 112 -21.61 6.64 27.13
N ALA A 113 -21.91 6.10 25.95
CA ALA A 113 -22.94 5.08 25.79
C ALA A 113 -22.52 3.78 26.49
N LEU A 114 -23.10 3.52 27.67
CA LEU A 114 -22.92 2.26 28.38
C LEU A 114 -23.56 1.09 27.59
N PRO A 115 -22.97 -0.12 27.62
CA PRO A 115 -23.55 -1.27 26.97
C PRO A 115 -24.79 -1.74 27.75
N ALA A 116 -25.77 -2.33 27.05
CA ALA A 116 -26.87 -3.01 27.74
C ALA A 116 -26.31 -4.08 28.71
N PRO A 117 -26.86 -4.19 29.94
CA PRO A 117 -28.05 -3.51 30.46
C PRO A 117 -27.75 -2.20 31.23
N TRP A 118 -26.52 -1.70 31.16
CA TRP A 118 -26.07 -0.48 31.86
C TRP A 118 -26.45 0.81 31.13
N ASP A 119 -26.86 0.73 29.87
CA ASP A 119 -27.44 1.81 29.07
C ASP A 119 -28.63 2.51 29.75
N THR A 120 -29.42 1.78 30.55
CA THR A 120 -30.57 2.32 31.31
C THR A 120 -30.24 2.76 32.73
N ALA A 121 -28.98 2.60 33.15
CA ALA A 121 -28.56 2.89 34.51
C ALA A 121 -28.40 4.41 34.71
N THR A 122 -29.05 4.96 35.74
CA THR A 122 -28.83 6.35 36.13
C THR A 122 -27.72 6.42 37.19
N PRO A 123 -26.93 7.52 37.24
CA PRO A 123 -25.88 7.68 38.25
C PRO A 123 -26.34 7.42 39.69
N ASP A 124 -27.59 7.79 40.03
CA ASP A 124 -28.17 7.61 41.36
C ASP A 124 -28.44 6.14 41.74
N THR A 125 -28.44 5.24 40.76
CA THR A 125 -28.67 3.79 40.97
C THR A 125 -27.37 2.99 41.08
N MET A 126 -26.23 3.65 40.95
CA MET A 126 -24.91 3.03 40.97
C MET A 126 -24.18 3.38 42.26
N GLU A 127 -23.55 2.38 42.86
CA GLU A 127 -22.60 2.55 43.95
C GLU A 127 -21.17 2.44 43.38
N LEU A 128 -20.31 3.42 43.67
CA LEU A 128 -18.89 3.31 43.37
C LEU A 128 -18.24 2.32 44.35
N ILE A 129 -17.74 1.20 43.85
CA ILE A 129 -16.99 0.21 44.65
C ILE A 129 -15.60 0.75 44.97
N GLY A 130 -14.93 1.30 43.96
CA GLY A 130 -13.56 1.76 44.06
C GLY A 130 -13.00 2.27 42.73
N ARG A 131 -11.82 2.88 42.83
CA ARG A 131 -11.02 3.31 41.67
C ARG A 131 -9.80 2.42 41.60
N PHE A 132 -9.47 2.06 40.38
CA PHE A 132 -8.37 1.19 40.05
C PHE A 132 -7.55 1.83 38.95
N THR A 133 -6.32 1.39 38.84
CA THR A 133 -5.42 1.71 37.74
C THR A 133 -5.09 0.42 37.02
N VAL A 134 -5.20 0.44 35.70
CA VAL A 134 -4.76 -0.65 34.82
C VAL A 134 -3.76 -0.03 33.87
N ASP A 135 -2.51 -0.48 33.94
CA ASP A 135 -1.41 0.11 33.18
C ASP A 135 -1.31 1.65 33.34
N GLY A 136 -1.62 2.16 34.54
CA GLY A 136 -1.61 3.59 34.85
C GLY A 136 -2.86 4.38 34.45
N HIS A 137 -3.89 3.73 33.90
CA HIS A 137 -5.17 4.36 33.55
C HIS A 137 -6.23 4.13 34.60
N GLU A 138 -6.95 5.19 34.99
CA GLU A 138 -8.04 5.05 35.94
C GLU A 138 -9.24 4.31 35.34
N VAL A 139 -9.63 3.22 36.01
CA VAL A 139 -10.84 2.45 35.78
C VAL A 139 -11.63 2.47 37.08
N SER A 140 -12.91 2.79 37.00
CA SER A 140 -13.80 2.74 38.15
C SER A 140 -14.63 1.47 38.10
N ALA A 141 -14.82 0.85 39.27
CA ALA A 141 -15.77 -0.25 39.40
C ALA A 141 -17.05 0.28 40.04
N PHE A 142 -18.17 0.06 39.37
CA PHE A 142 -19.50 0.42 39.87
C PHE A 142 -20.32 -0.83 40.10
N SER A 143 -21.17 -0.81 41.11
CA SER A 143 -22.17 -1.85 41.35
C SER A 143 -23.58 -1.29 41.33
N ARG A 144 -24.57 -2.12 41.01
CA ARG A 144 -26.00 -1.79 41.16
C ARG A 144 -26.81 -3.03 41.50
N ALA A 145 -27.96 -2.86 42.14
CA ALA A 145 -28.88 -3.97 42.37
C ALA A 145 -29.50 -4.48 41.04
N VAL A 146 -29.64 -5.79 40.91
CA VAL A 146 -30.30 -6.49 39.80
C VAL A 146 -31.81 -6.32 39.95
N ARG A 147 -32.49 -5.95 38.86
CA ARG A 147 -33.96 -5.95 38.85
C ARG A 147 -34.49 -7.38 38.67
N PRO A 148 -35.61 -7.75 39.30
CA PRO A 148 -36.26 -9.02 39.02
C PRO A 148 -36.47 -9.21 37.51
N ASN A 149 -36.15 -10.39 36.98
CA ASN A 149 -36.34 -10.81 35.57
C ASN A 149 -35.41 -10.20 34.51
N GLU A 150 -34.26 -9.64 34.90
CA GLU A 150 -33.28 -9.10 33.95
C GLU A 150 -32.23 -10.14 33.54
N ASP A 151 -32.44 -10.82 32.40
CA ASP A 151 -31.57 -11.88 31.85
C ASP A 151 -30.34 -11.34 31.10
N ALA A 152 -29.55 -10.52 31.79
CA ALA A 152 -28.37 -9.86 31.25
C ALA A 152 -27.10 -10.25 32.03
N PRO A 153 -25.88 -10.04 31.48
CA PRO A 153 -24.62 -10.34 32.17
C PRO A 153 -24.49 -9.59 33.49
N ARG A 154 -24.21 -10.31 34.59
CA ARG A 154 -24.09 -9.68 35.91
C ARG A 154 -22.74 -9.00 36.11
N PHE A 155 -21.73 -9.39 35.36
CA PHE A 155 -20.41 -8.77 35.35
C PHE A 155 -20.10 -8.26 33.95
N VAL A 156 -19.76 -6.98 33.84
CA VAL A 156 -19.30 -6.37 32.60
C VAL A 156 -17.94 -5.73 32.87
N SER A 157 -16.93 -6.08 32.07
CA SER A 157 -15.60 -5.50 32.23
C SER A 157 -15.09 -5.03 30.91
N LEU A 158 -14.89 -3.71 30.80
CA LEU A 158 -14.17 -3.17 29.67
C LEU A 158 -12.71 -3.60 29.68
N VAL A 159 -12.11 -3.83 30.84
CA VAL A 159 -10.69 -4.22 30.96
C VAL A 159 -10.44 -5.60 30.35
N THR A 160 -11.33 -6.56 30.60
CA THR A 160 -11.14 -7.97 30.18
C THR A 160 -12.01 -8.37 29.00
N GLY A 161 -13.05 -7.61 28.69
CA GLY A 161 -14.05 -7.90 27.68
C GLY A 161 -15.22 -8.74 28.17
N THR A 162 -15.19 -9.19 29.42
CA THR A 162 -16.22 -10.06 29.99
C THR A 162 -17.57 -9.35 30.01
N GLY A 163 -18.63 -10.04 29.60
CA GLY A 163 -20.00 -9.52 29.58
C GLY A 163 -20.30 -8.46 28.51
N LEU A 164 -19.34 -8.10 27.65
CA LEU A 164 -19.59 -7.16 26.55
C LEU A 164 -20.29 -7.85 25.36
N PRO A 165 -21.18 -7.15 24.63
CA PRO A 165 -21.73 -7.64 23.37
C PRO A 165 -20.61 -8.00 22.36
N PRO A 166 -20.79 -9.05 21.54
CA PRO A 166 -19.83 -9.39 20.48
C PRO A 166 -19.53 -8.18 19.59
N GLY A 167 -18.25 -7.90 19.37
CA GLY A 167 -17.79 -6.75 18.57
C GLY A 167 -17.53 -5.47 19.38
N THR A 168 -17.86 -5.43 20.66
CA THR A 168 -17.42 -4.35 21.55
C THR A 168 -15.92 -4.49 21.79
N SER A 169 -15.14 -3.46 21.48
CA SER A 169 -13.71 -3.49 21.78
C SER A 169 -13.51 -3.48 23.28
N VAL A 170 -12.81 -4.50 23.80
CA VAL A 170 -12.18 -4.46 25.11
C VAL A 170 -11.39 -3.16 25.21
N TYR A 171 -11.48 -2.47 26.35
CA TYR A 171 -10.59 -1.41 26.75
C TYR A 171 -9.18 -1.98 26.88
N VAL A 172 -8.53 -2.16 25.73
CA VAL A 172 -7.12 -1.84 25.61
C VAL A 172 -7.11 -0.34 25.77
N PRO A 173 -6.46 0.25 26.78
CA PRO A 173 -6.30 1.68 26.83
C PRO A 173 -5.78 2.07 25.44
N ARG A 174 -6.60 2.78 24.65
CA ARG A 174 -6.15 3.38 23.37
C ARG A 174 -4.95 4.29 23.63
N GLU A 175 -4.75 4.61 24.91
CA GLU A 175 -3.71 5.36 25.53
C GLU A 175 -2.70 4.55 26.37
N VAL A 176 -2.43 3.28 26.04
CA VAL A 176 -1.02 2.84 25.98
C VAL A 176 -0.37 3.67 24.86
N ARG A 177 -0.29 4.95 25.18
CA ARG A 177 -0.08 6.13 24.37
C ARG A 177 1.35 5.91 23.95
N ARG A 178 1.54 5.63 22.67
CA ARG A 178 2.83 5.92 22.02
C ARG A 178 3.26 7.25 22.59
N LYS A 179 4.40 7.27 23.30
CA LYS A 179 4.91 8.50 23.90
C LYS A 179 4.82 9.56 22.82
N PRO A 180 4.16 10.70 23.09
CA PRO A 180 4.00 11.74 22.08
C PRO A 180 5.38 12.00 21.51
N VAL A 181 5.48 11.94 20.17
CA VAL A 181 6.75 12.14 19.49
C VAL A 181 7.32 13.47 19.97
N ASP A 182 8.57 13.45 20.44
CA ASP A 182 9.24 14.64 20.94
C ASP A 182 9.09 15.79 19.92
N ALA A 183 8.82 17.01 20.41
CA ALA A 183 8.48 18.15 19.56
C ALA A 183 9.59 18.45 18.53
N LYS A 184 10.87 18.18 18.86
CA LYS A 184 11.99 18.32 17.93
C LYS A 184 11.89 17.27 16.81
N THR A 185 11.63 16.01 17.16
CA THR A 185 11.45 14.93 16.19
C THR A 185 10.26 15.17 15.28
N ALA A 186 9.13 15.64 15.83
CA ALA A 186 7.96 16.02 15.04
C ALA A 186 8.26 17.17 14.07
N ARG A 187 9.03 18.18 14.51
CA ARG A 187 9.49 19.28 13.64
C ARG A 187 10.42 18.79 12.54
N VAL A 188 11.36 17.88 12.84
CA VAL A 188 12.23 17.26 11.84
C VAL A 188 11.40 16.45 10.83
N ALA A 189 10.43 15.65 11.29
CA ALA A 189 9.52 14.89 10.45
C ALA A 189 8.75 15.80 9.47
N PHE A 190 8.22 16.91 9.98
CA PHE A 190 7.52 17.90 9.17
C PHE A 190 8.41 18.49 8.07
N TRP A 191 9.61 18.98 8.43
CA TRP A 191 10.54 19.53 7.43
C TRP A 191 11.04 18.48 6.43
N LEU A 192 11.21 17.24 6.87
CA LEU A 192 11.55 16.13 5.99
C LEU A 192 10.43 15.84 4.98
N ALA A 193 9.16 15.91 5.41
CA ALA A 193 8.00 15.79 4.52
C ALA A 193 7.89 16.97 3.53
N VAL A 194 8.18 18.20 3.96
CA VAL A 194 8.22 19.35 3.05
C VAL A 194 9.35 19.19 2.02
N ALA A 195 10.54 18.81 2.47
CA ALA A 195 11.69 18.57 1.59
C ALA A 195 11.42 17.45 0.58
N SER A 196 10.73 16.37 0.99
CA SER A 196 10.39 15.28 0.09
C SER A 196 9.35 15.68 -0.95
N ILE A 197 8.33 16.45 -0.58
CA ILE A 197 7.35 17.01 -1.53
C ILE A 197 8.05 17.92 -2.55
N ALA A 198 8.96 18.79 -2.09
CA ALA A 198 9.74 19.65 -2.96
C ALA A 198 10.63 18.83 -3.92
N LEU A 199 11.31 17.79 -3.41
CA LEU A 199 12.13 16.89 -4.21
C LEU A 199 11.31 16.14 -5.27
N PHE A 200 10.12 15.65 -4.90
CA PHE A 200 9.19 15.01 -5.82
C PHE A 200 8.77 15.99 -6.91
N ALA A 201 8.38 17.22 -6.55
CA ALA A 201 8.01 18.26 -7.52
C ALA A 201 9.16 18.59 -8.48
N VAL A 202 10.40 18.68 -8.00
CA VAL A 202 11.58 18.87 -8.86
C VAL A 202 11.77 17.70 -9.83
N ALA A 203 11.65 16.46 -9.35
CA ALA A 203 11.76 15.26 -10.19
C ALA A 203 10.67 15.22 -11.27
N CYS A 204 9.44 15.57 -10.88
CA CYS A 204 8.28 15.70 -11.75
C CYS A 204 8.50 16.74 -12.87
N LEU A 205 8.90 17.96 -12.48
CA LEU A 205 9.19 19.06 -13.41
C LEU A 205 10.36 18.72 -14.32
N TRP A 206 11.38 18.03 -13.80
CA TRP A 206 12.49 17.55 -14.59
C TRP A 206 12.00 16.57 -15.66
N SER A 207 11.27 15.51 -15.28
CA SER A 207 10.74 14.55 -16.25
C SER A 207 9.91 15.20 -17.35
N MET A 208 9.01 16.11 -16.96
CA MET A 208 8.20 16.90 -17.90
C MET A 208 9.06 17.78 -18.83
N SER A 209 10.15 18.35 -18.32
CA SER A 209 11.10 19.14 -19.12
C SER A 209 11.81 18.29 -20.17
N VAL A 210 12.21 17.06 -19.82
CA VAL A 210 12.81 16.12 -20.78
C VAL A 210 11.81 15.79 -21.88
N GLY A 211 10.54 15.56 -21.55
CA GLY A 211 9.48 15.31 -22.53
C GLY A 211 9.30 16.47 -23.52
N ASP A 212 9.25 17.70 -23.02
CA ASP A 212 9.12 18.91 -23.84
C ASP A 212 10.31 19.11 -24.80
N VAL A 213 11.54 18.96 -24.29
CA VAL A 213 12.75 19.07 -25.13
C VAL A 213 12.81 17.94 -26.16
N THR A 214 12.40 16.72 -25.80
CA THR A 214 12.32 15.60 -26.75
C THR A 214 11.33 15.88 -27.87
N ARG A 215 10.16 16.46 -27.56
CA ARG A 215 9.20 16.92 -28.58
C ARG A 215 9.83 17.98 -29.48
N ALA A 216 10.46 19.00 -28.91
CA ALA A 216 11.06 20.08 -29.67
C ALA A 216 12.15 19.56 -30.63
N ALA A 217 12.99 18.62 -30.16
CA ALA A 217 13.99 17.95 -30.99
C ALA A 217 13.35 17.17 -32.13
N ARG A 218 12.27 16.43 -31.85
CA ARG A 218 11.49 15.73 -32.87
C ARG A 218 10.92 16.66 -33.93
N ASN A 219 10.36 17.80 -33.54
CA ASN A 219 9.80 18.76 -34.49
C ASN A 219 10.89 19.41 -35.36
N ALA A 220 12.04 19.77 -34.76
CA ALA A 220 13.19 20.28 -35.50
C ALA A 220 13.75 19.23 -36.48
N PHE A 221 13.81 17.96 -36.06
CA PHE A 221 14.25 16.86 -36.91
C PHE A 221 13.31 16.64 -38.10
N ALA A 222 12.00 16.62 -37.86
CA ALA A 222 11.00 16.49 -38.92
C ALA A 222 11.08 17.65 -39.93
N ALA A 223 11.28 18.89 -39.46
CA ALA A 223 11.47 20.05 -40.31
C ALA A 223 12.73 19.94 -41.17
N ARG A 224 13.85 19.45 -40.59
CA ARG A 224 15.11 19.20 -41.31
C ARG A 224 14.93 18.15 -42.40
N LEU A 225 14.27 17.03 -42.09
CA LEU A 225 13.98 16.00 -43.09
C LEU A 225 13.12 16.53 -44.24
N ALA A 226 12.06 17.30 -43.93
CA ALA A 226 11.21 17.91 -44.94
C ALA A 226 11.98 18.86 -45.87
N ALA A 227 12.98 19.58 -45.35
CA ALA A 227 13.84 20.46 -46.15
C ALA A 227 14.83 19.69 -47.06
N THR A 228 15.18 18.45 -46.71
CA THR A 228 16.10 17.61 -47.51
C THR A 228 15.41 16.86 -48.65
N VAL A 229 14.09 16.70 -48.59
CA VAL A 229 13.33 16.16 -49.72
C VAL A 229 13.28 17.28 -50.76
N PRO A 230 13.96 17.16 -51.92
CA PRO A 230 13.84 18.17 -52.96
C PRO A 230 12.36 18.32 -53.28
N ALA A 231 11.85 19.55 -53.19
CA ALA A 231 10.46 19.83 -53.53
C ALA A 231 10.17 19.11 -54.84
N ALA A 232 9.25 18.13 -54.80
CA ALA A 232 8.96 17.30 -55.95
C ALA A 232 8.79 18.25 -57.14
N ALA A 233 9.65 18.08 -58.16
CA ALA A 233 9.59 18.93 -59.34
C ALA A 233 8.11 18.99 -59.74
N PRO A 234 7.55 20.20 -59.95
CA PRO A 234 6.12 20.35 -60.21
C PRO A 234 5.76 19.31 -61.26
N ALA A 235 4.80 18.44 -60.91
CA ALA A 235 4.43 17.33 -61.78
C ALA A 235 4.29 17.89 -63.20
N PRO A 236 4.95 17.30 -64.21
CA PRO A 236 4.93 17.84 -65.56
C PRO A 236 3.47 18.14 -65.90
N ALA A 237 3.21 19.41 -66.25
CA ALA A 237 1.86 19.92 -66.43
C ALA A 237 1.07 18.87 -67.21
N ALA A 238 0.00 18.36 -66.59
CA ALA A 238 -0.81 17.30 -67.19
C ALA A 238 -1.07 17.69 -68.65
N PRO A 239 -0.78 16.81 -69.63
CA PRO A 239 -0.96 17.14 -71.03
C PRO A 239 -2.37 17.69 -71.19
N ALA A 240 -2.46 18.91 -71.72
CA ALA A 240 -3.71 19.64 -71.82
C ALA A 240 -4.80 18.70 -72.33
N ALA A 241 -5.86 18.55 -71.54
CA ALA A 241 -6.98 17.69 -71.92
C ALA A 241 -7.40 18.07 -73.34
N PRO A 242 -7.48 17.10 -74.28
CA PRO A 242 -7.86 17.41 -75.65
C PRO A 242 -9.21 18.12 -75.63
N ALA A 243 -9.27 19.28 -76.28
CA ALA A 243 -10.46 20.11 -76.35
C ALA A 243 -11.66 19.26 -76.78
N ALA A 244 -12.69 19.23 -75.93
CA ALA A 244 -13.96 18.55 -76.21
C ALA A 244 -14.61 19.19 -77.44
N GLY A 245 -14.41 18.61 -78.62
CA GLY A 245 -14.98 19.15 -79.86
C GLY A 245 -14.66 18.42 -81.16
N ALA A 246 -13.91 17.32 -81.16
CA ALA A 246 -13.67 16.55 -82.38
C ALA A 246 -14.72 15.42 -82.54
N PRO A 247 -15.43 15.31 -83.68
CA PRO A 247 -16.40 14.26 -83.93
C PRO A 247 -15.72 12.88 -84.00
N ALA A 248 -16.37 11.90 -83.39
CA ALA A 248 -15.91 10.52 -83.27
C ALA A 248 -15.66 9.88 -84.65
N ALA A 249 -14.41 9.51 -84.93
CA ALA A 249 -14.07 8.62 -86.03
C ALA A 249 -14.34 7.16 -85.62
N PRO A 250 -14.82 6.31 -86.54
CA PRO A 250 -15.19 4.93 -86.23
C PRO A 250 -13.96 4.07 -85.92
N ALA A 251 -14.12 3.21 -84.91
CA ALA A 251 -13.09 2.34 -84.35
C ALA A 251 -12.49 1.39 -85.40
N ALA A 252 -11.18 1.45 -85.56
CA ALA A 252 -10.39 0.42 -86.22
C ALA A 252 -9.99 -0.68 -85.21
N PRO A 253 -9.94 -1.97 -85.61
CA PRO A 253 -9.59 -3.06 -84.73
C PRO A 253 -8.11 -2.99 -84.31
N ALA A 254 -7.90 -3.18 -83.01
CA ALA A 254 -6.61 -3.07 -82.32
C ALA A 254 -5.56 -4.06 -82.84
N ALA A 255 -4.43 -3.52 -83.27
CA ALA A 255 -3.17 -4.29 -83.35
C ALA A 255 -2.56 -4.40 -81.94
N PRO A 256 -1.94 -5.53 -81.58
CA PRO A 256 -1.27 -5.69 -80.29
C PRO A 256 -0.04 -4.76 -80.23
N ALA A 257 -0.17 -3.66 -79.50
CA ALA A 257 0.92 -2.74 -79.24
C ALA A 257 1.96 -3.42 -78.33
N ALA A 258 3.18 -3.54 -78.84
CA ALA A 258 4.34 -3.92 -78.05
C ALA A 258 4.48 -2.95 -76.86
N ALA A 259 4.57 -3.51 -75.65
CA ALA A 259 4.81 -2.75 -74.43
C ALA A 259 6.10 -1.90 -74.61
N PRO A 260 6.04 -0.57 -74.41
CA PRO A 260 7.26 0.21 -74.40
C PRO A 260 8.16 -0.29 -73.27
N ALA A 261 9.42 -0.58 -73.59
CA ALA A 261 10.43 -0.94 -72.62
C ALA A 261 10.40 0.09 -71.48
N ALA A 262 10.13 -0.38 -70.26
CA ALA A 262 10.18 0.42 -69.06
C ALA A 262 11.60 1.00 -68.94
N VAL A 263 11.76 2.26 -69.32
CA VAL A 263 12.94 3.04 -68.98
C VAL A 263 12.94 3.09 -67.47
N ALA A 264 13.83 2.32 -66.85
CA ALA A 264 14.03 2.34 -65.41
C ALA A 264 14.22 3.80 -65.00
N ALA A 265 13.27 4.32 -64.21
CA ALA A 265 13.40 5.65 -63.64
C ALA A 265 14.79 5.70 -62.96
N PRO A 266 15.59 6.76 -63.17
CA PRO A 266 16.87 6.89 -62.50
C PRO A 266 16.62 6.71 -61.02
N ALA A 267 17.32 5.75 -60.39
CA ALA A 267 17.18 5.47 -58.97
C ALA A 267 17.25 6.81 -58.23
N THR A 268 16.11 7.25 -57.70
CA THR A 268 16.07 8.45 -56.89
C THR A 268 17.09 8.23 -55.78
N PRO A 269 18.01 9.18 -55.53
CA PRO A 269 18.99 9.00 -54.46
C PRO A 269 18.20 8.70 -53.20
N GLU A 270 18.31 7.46 -52.70
CA GLU A 270 17.63 7.03 -51.49
C GLU A 270 17.98 8.07 -50.43
N THR A 271 17.00 8.89 -50.06
CA THR A 271 17.11 9.75 -48.90
C THR A 271 17.39 8.80 -47.74
N LYS A 272 18.65 8.78 -47.30
CA LYS A 272 19.27 7.78 -46.41
C LYS A 272 18.62 7.60 -45.04
N CYS A 273 17.51 8.30 -44.79
CA CYS A 273 16.60 8.15 -43.67
C CYS A 273 15.26 7.62 -44.17
N SER A 274 15.29 6.50 -44.90
CA SER A 274 14.08 5.84 -45.40
C SER A 274 13.23 5.42 -44.20
N SER A 275 12.00 5.95 -44.14
CA SER A 275 11.02 5.75 -43.08
C SER A 275 10.31 4.40 -43.15
N GLN A 276 10.95 3.34 -43.69
CA GLN A 276 10.38 2.00 -43.68
C GLN A 276 10.44 1.42 -42.26
N PHE A 277 9.49 1.84 -41.43
CA PHE A 277 9.13 1.15 -40.20
C PHE A 277 8.42 -0.16 -40.59
N ASP A 278 9.00 -1.30 -40.21
CA ASP A 278 8.34 -2.60 -40.32
C ASP A 278 7.47 -2.81 -39.07
N ASP A 279 6.18 -2.44 -39.17
CA ASP A 279 5.17 -2.47 -38.09
C ASP A 279 4.98 -3.86 -37.42
N LYS A 280 5.63 -4.92 -37.92
CA LYS A 280 5.39 -6.30 -37.51
C LYS A 280 6.34 -6.83 -36.41
N ARG A 281 7.30 -6.05 -35.89
CA ARG A 281 8.29 -6.53 -34.90
C ARG A 281 8.20 -5.83 -33.54
N PRO A 282 7.36 -6.30 -32.60
CA PRO A 282 7.18 -5.67 -31.28
C PRO A 282 8.45 -5.69 -30.40
N SER A 283 9.42 -6.56 -30.65
CA SER A 283 10.71 -6.60 -29.92
C SER A 283 11.69 -5.48 -30.30
N THR A 284 11.37 -4.65 -31.30
CA THR A 284 12.22 -3.53 -31.74
C THR A 284 11.79 -2.16 -31.19
N LEU A 285 10.73 -2.09 -30.38
CA LEU A 285 10.19 -0.85 -29.82
C LEU A 285 11.19 -0.04 -28.96
N PHE A 286 12.28 -0.65 -28.49
CA PHE A 286 13.34 0.01 -27.71
C PHE A 286 14.70 0.05 -28.41
N GLY A 287 14.80 -0.47 -29.64
CA GLY A 287 16.03 -0.43 -30.44
C GLY A 287 15.87 0.54 -31.60
N ALA A 288 16.77 1.51 -31.73
CA ALA A 288 16.95 2.19 -33.00
C ALA A 288 17.18 1.12 -34.11
N PRO A 289 16.68 1.30 -35.35
CA PRO A 289 17.04 0.42 -36.46
C PRO A 289 18.57 0.31 -36.50
N GLN A 290 19.12 -0.85 -36.82
CA GLN A 290 20.58 -1.02 -36.84
C GLN A 290 21.29 0.02 -37.73
N ASP A 291 20.56 0.57 -38.70
CA ASP A 291 21.00 1.60 -39.65
C ASP A 291 21.13 3.01 -39.04
N TRP A 292 20.54 3.24 -37.86
CA TRP A 292 20.66 4.48 -37.06
C TRP A 292 21.75 4.40 -36.00
N LEU A 293 22.15 3.20 -35.61
CA LEU A 293 23.30 2.99 -34.75
C LEU A 293 24.56 3.18 -35.59
N PRO A 294 25.64 3.76 -35.04
CA PRO A 294 26.92 3.82 -35.75
C PRO A 294 27.32 2.39 -36.10
N GLY A 295 27.22 2.04 -37.39
CA GLY A 295 27.67 0.74 -37.85
C GLY A 295 29.16 0.60 -37.57
N THR A 296 29.62 -0.61 -37.27
CA THR A 296 31.05 -0.96 -37.12
C THR A 296 31.91 -0.63 -38.36
N ALA A 297 31.30 -0.12 -39.43
CA ALA A 297 31.91 0.20 -40.73
C ALA A 297 31.97 1.71 -41.06
N GLY A 298 32.03 2.61 -40.06
CA GLY A 298 32.39 4.02 -40.29
C GLY A 298 31.38 4.84 -41.10
N LYS A 299 30.13 4.39 -41.18
CA LYS A 299 29.00 5.18 -41.68
C LYS A 299 28.21 5.68 -40.48
N ASP A 300 28.66 6.77 -39.88
CA ASP A 300 27.80 7.53 -38.97
C ASP A 300 26.56 7.93 -39.78
N GLY A 301 25.40 7.38 -39.41
CA GLY A 301 24.16 7.55 -40.17
C GLY A 301 23.83 9.04 -40.28
N ALA A 302 23.67 9.56 -41.50
CA ALA A 302 23.32 10.95 -41.74
C ALA A 302 22.09 11.40 -40.91
N CYS A 303 21.16 10.47 -40.65
CA CYS A 303 19.98 10.68 -39.80
C CYS A 303 20.34 10.96 -38.34
N LEU A 304 21.33 10.26 -37.79
CA LEU A 304 21.80 10.46 -36.43
C LEU A 304 22.42 11.86 -36.28
N THR A 305 23.17 12.30 -37.29
CA THR A 305 23.75 13.65 -37.32
C THR A 305 22.65 14.72 -37.36
N GLU A 306 21.62 14.55 -38.20
CA GLU A 306 20.50 15.49 -38.23
C GLU A 306 19.65 15.44 -36.95
N TRP A 307 19.52 14.27 -36.31
CA TRP A 307 18.87 14.15 -34.99
C TRP A 307 19.65 14.90 -33.92
N LEU A 308 20.97 14.71 -33.83
CA LEU A 308 21.81 15.44 -32.89
C LEU A 308 21.74 16.96 -33.09
N LYS A 309 21.75 17.41 -34.34
CA LYS A 309 21.55 18.84 -34.65
C LYS A 309 20.18 19.32 -34.18
N ALA A 310 19.13 18.54 -34.40
CA ALA A 310 17.79 18.87 -33.94
C ALA A 310 17.66 18.91 -32.41
N VAL A 311 18.34 18.00 -31.68
CA VAL A 311 18.45 18.04 -30.22
C VAL A 311 19.16 19.32 -29.75
N SER A 312 20.27 19.67 -30.39
CA SER A 312 21.00 20.91 -30.11
C SER A 312 20.14 22.15 -30.37
N ASP A 313 19.45 22.21 -31.52
CA ASP A 313 18.55 23.30 -31.87
C ASP A 313 17.43 23.45 -30.83
N ALA A 314 16.82 22.33 -30.41
CA ALA A 314 15.78 22.32 -29.39
C ALA A 314 16.28 22.85 -28.04
N GLN A 315 17.50 22.47 -27.64
CA GLN A 315 18.13 23.01 -26.43
C GLN A 315 18.42 24.51 -26.54
N ASN A 316 18.80 24.99 -27.72
CA ASN A 316 19.17 26.40 -27.93
C ASN A 316 17.96 27.33 -28.14
N ALA A 317 16.87 26.83 -28.74
CA ALA A 317 15.68 27.62 -29.07
C ALA A 317 14.88 28.08 -27.82
N SER A 318 15.06 27.39 -26.70
CA SER A 318 14.29 27.57 -25.47
C SER A 318 14.91 28.60 -24.50
N ASN A 319 15.47 29.70 -25.02
CA ASN A 319 16.11 30.76 -24.21
C ASN A 319 15.25 32.03 -24.03
N ARG A 320 13.95 31.98 -24.34
CA ARG A 320 13.10 33.19 -24.36
C ARG A 320 12.54 33.60 -22.99
N ASP A 321 12.33 32.67 -22.07
CA ASP A 321 11.86 32.97 -20.71
C ASP A 321 12.67 32.23 -19.63
N TRP A 322 12.48 32.60 -18.36
CA TRP A 322 13.20 31.94 -17.26
C TRP A 322 12.84 30.46 -17.11
N TRP A 323 11.58 30.10 -17.34
CA TRP A 323 11.12 28.72 -17.21
C TRP A 323 11.71 27.83 -18.30
N SER A 324 11.74 28.31 -19.53
CA SER A 324 12.33 27.68 -20.70
C SER A 324 13.83 27.44 -20.50
N ARG A 325 14.54 28.37 -19.85
CA ARG A 325 15.95 28.20 -19.43
C ARG A 325 16.10 27.08 -18.40
N THR A 326 15.24 27.04 -17.37
CA THR A 326 15.26 25.98 -16.35
C THR A 326 14.99 24.60 -16.97
N LYS A 327 14.00 24.48 -17.87
CA LYS A 327 13.69 23.24 -18.57
C LYS A 327 14.87 22.71 -19.38
N VAL A 328 15.52 23.57 -20.17
CA VAL A 328 16.72 23.21 -20.94
C VAL A 328 17.87 22.83 -20.02
N TRP A 329 18.09 23.60 -18.95
CA TRP A 329 19.14 23.30 -17.98
C TRP A 329 18.93 21.88 -17.43
N LEU A 330 17.73 21.56 -16.93
CA LEU A 330 17.39 20.20 -16.45
C LEU A 330 17.58 19.13 -17.54
N ALA A 331 17.12 19.39 -18.77
CA ALA A 331 17.25 18.44 -19.88
C ALA A 331 18.72 18.19 -20.30
N LYS A 332 19.62 19.16 -20.14
CA LYS A 332 21.05 18.97 -20.45
C LYS A 332 21.71 17.92 -19.55
N TRP A 333 21.26 17.79 -18.30
CA TRP A 333 21.72 16.74 -17.38
C TRP A 333 21.19 15.34 -17.75
N THR A 334 20.29 15.24 -18.74
CA THR A 334 19.66 13.97 -19.15
C THR A 334 20.06 13.51 -20.53
N VAL A 335 20.82 14.29 -21.29
CA VAL A 335 21.40 13.80 -22.54
C VAL A 335 22.54 12.85 -22.17
N SER A 336 22.51 11.62 -22.68
CA SER A 336 23.57 10.64 -22.41
C SER A 336 24.94 11.15 -22.86
N ASP A 337 26.03 10.61 -22.32
CA ASP A 337 27.40 10.98 -22.70
C ASP A 337 27.68 10.81 -24.21
N SER A 338 26.92 9.93 -24.85
CA SER A 338 26.97 9.72 -26.29
C SER A 338 26.21 10.79 -27.10
N GLY A 339 25.41 11.64 -26.46
CA GLY A 339 24.64 12.73 -27.10
C GLY A 339 23.34 12.28 -27.79
N TYR A 340 23.16 10.98 -28.02
CA TYR A 340 22.15 10.47 -28.96
C TYR A 340 20.76 10.24 -28.34
N ALA A 341 20.66 10.15 -27.01
CA ALA A 341 19.41 9.80 -26.32
C ALA A 341 19.17 10.67 -25.09
N PHE A 342 17.88 10.88 -24.78
CA PHE A 342 17.45 11.40 -23.50
C PHE A 342 17.29 10.26 -22.48
N SER A 343 17.63 10.54 -21.23
CA SER A 343 17.56 9.61 -20.12
C SER A 343 16.67 10.13 -19.00
N LEU A 344 15.72 9.32 -18.55
CA LEU A 344 14.88 9.60 -17.37
C LEU A 344 15.45 9.01 -16.08
N ARG A 345 16.69 8.48 -16.11
CA ARG A 345 17.32 7.83 -14.96
C ARG A 345 17.33 8.72 -13.72
N MET A 346 17.80 9.96 -13.85
CA MET A 346 17.89 10.89 -12.71
C MET A 346 16.51 11.29 -12.15
N PRO A 347 15.53 11.71 -12.98
CA PRO A 347 14.16 11.91 -12.52
C PRO A 347 13.57 10.71 -11.77
N ILE A 348 13.77 9.48 -12.27
CA ILE A 348 13.27 8.25 -11.61
C ILE A 348 13.92 8.05 -10.24
N LEU A 349 15.25 8.20 -10.15
CA LEU A 349 15.94 8.06 -8.87
C LEU A 349 15.49 9.12 -7.87
N LEU A 350 15.22 10.35 -8.33
CA LEU A 350 14.71 11.42 -7.46
C LEU A 350 13.27 11.19 -7.01
N THR A 351 12.38 10.69 -7.88
CA THR A 351 11.01 10.32 -7.45
C THR A 351 11.07 9.18 -6.43
N MET A 352 11.88 8.15 -6.66
CA MET A 352 12.10 7.06 -5.69
C MET A 352 12.63 7.60 -4.35
N ALA A 353 13.67 8.45 -4.38
CA ALA A 353 14.25 9.06 -3.19
C ALA A 353 13.23 9.90 -2.42
N SER A 354 12.39 10.67 -3.11
CA SER A 354 11.33 11.46 -2.48
C SER A 354 10.26 10.61 -1.79
N ILE A 355 9.85 9.48 -2.38
CA ILE A 355 8.90 8.54 -1.77
C ILE A 355 9.52 7.90 -0.52
N ILE A 356 10.80 7.52 -0.58
CA ILE A 356 11.55 7.04 0.60
C ILE A 356 11.55 8.12 1.69
N MET A 357 11.86 9.37 1.35
CA MET A 357 11.87 10.46 2.34
C MET A 357 10.49 10.71 2.95
N VAL A 358 9.40 10.65 2.18
CA VAL A 358 8.03 10.71 2.72
C VAL A 358 7.77 9.56 3.70
N ALA A 359 8.18 8.34 3.35
CA ALA A 359 8.02 7.17 4.23
C ALA A 359 8.81 7.34 5.55
N LEU A 360 10.04 7.87 5.48
CA LEU A 360 10.86 8.18 6.65
C LEU A 360 10.23 9.30 7.51
N ALA A 361 9.69 10.33 6.87
CA ALA A 361 8.99 11.42 7.55
C ALA A 361 7.73 10.92 8.26
N ALA A 362 6.95 10.05 7.62
CA ALA A 362 5.80 9.39 8.24
C ALA A 362 6.22 8.51 9.42
N GLY A 363 7.31 7.76 9.28
CA GLY A 363 7.90 6.99 10.38
C GLY A 363 8.28 7.86 11.58
N LEU A 364 9.01 8.95 11.34
CA LEU A 364 9.40 9.91 12.38
C LEU A 364 8.18 10.57 13.03
N GLY A 365 7.18 10.97 12.24
CA GLY A 365 5.99 11.65 12.74
C GLY A 365 5.07 10.76 13.56
N VAL A 366 4.99 9.46 13.26
CA VAL A 366 4.06 8.53 13.91
C VAL A 366 4.71 7.74 15.05
N MET A 367 5.97 7.33 14.90
CA MET A 367 6.69 6.48 15.86
C MET A 367 7.94 7.13 16.47
N GLY A 368 8.29 8.35 16.06
CA GLY A 368 9.53 9.00 16.50
C GLY A 368 10.81 8.38 15.92
N ARG A 369 10.71 7.47 14.94
CA ARG A 369 11.85 6.77 14.32
C ARG A 369 11.77 6.81 12.80
N PRO A 370 12.88 6.99 12.05
CA PRO A 370 12.86 6.98 10.59
C PRO A 370 12.22 5.72 9.99
N LEU A 371 12.52 4.55 10.56
CA LEU A 371 11.96 3.27 10.13
C LEU A 371 10.61 2.94 10.77
N GLY A 372 9.96 3.93 11.40
CA GLY A 372 8.72 3.77 12.14
C GLY A 372 7.56 3.22 11.31
N LEU A 373 7.55 3.49 10.00
CA LEU A 373 6.55 2.94 9.08
C LEU A 373 6.57 1.41 9.05
N PHE A 374 7.73 0.80 9.30
CA PHE A 374 7.94 -0.65 9.25
C PHE A 374 7.61 -1.33 10.58
N ILE A 375 7.39 -0.58 11.66
CA ILE A 375 7.06 -1.12 12.97
C ILE A 375 5.57 -1.50 13.02
N ASP A 376 5.26 -2.71 13.44
CA ASP A 376 3.87 -3.18 13.61
C ASP A 376 3.28 -2.82 14.99
N LYS A 377 2.09 -3.36 15.30
CA LYS A 377 1.42 -3.13 16.59
C LYS A 377 2.14 -3.77 17.79
N ARG A 378 3.09 -4.68 17.53
CA ARG A 378 3.89 -5.40 18.53
C ARG A 378 5.22 -4.69 18.80
N ASN A 379 5.40 -3.48 18.27
CA ASN A 379 6.64 -2.71 18.33
C ASN A 379 7.85 -3.46 17.74
N ARG A 380 7.63 -4.37 16.79
CA ARG A 380 8.69 -5.10 16.05
C ARG A 380 8.70 -4.71 14.58
N MET A 381 9.85 -4.85 13.91
CA MET A 381 9.91 -4.60 12.47
C MET A 381 9.12 -5.67 11.70
N SER A 382 8.24 -5.23 10.80
CA SER A 382 7.40 -6.08 9.99
C SER A 382 7.96 -6.22 8.58
N LEU A 383 8.36 -7.44 8.24
CA LEU A 383 8.84 -7.77 6.90
C LEU A 383 7.80 -7.43 5.82
N THR A 384 6.52 -7.72 6.05
CA THR A 384 5.44 -7.43 5.10
C THR A 384 5.31 -5.93 4.81
N LYS A 385 5.47 -5.07 5.84
CA LYS A 385 5.44 -3.62 5.65
C LYS A 385 6.65 -3.10 4.88
N VAL A 386 7.83 -3.67 5.14
CA VAL A 386 9.06 -3.36 4.39
C VAL A 386 8.90 -3.73 2.92
N GLN A 387 8.41 -4.95 2.63
CA GLN A 387 8.15 -5.39 1.25
C GLN A 387 7.17 -4.47 0.53
N PHE A 388 6.05 -4.13 1.17
CA PHE A 388 5.08 -3.19 0.61
C PHE A 388 5.70 -1.83 0.29
N ALA A 389 6.49 -1.27 1.20
CA ALA A 389 7.15 0.01 0.98
C ALA A 389 8.19 -0.04 -0.15
N ILE A 390 8.95 -1.14 -0.27
CA ILE A 390 9.88 -1.35 -1.39
C ILE A 390 9.10 -1.33 -2.70
N TRP A 391 8.05 -2.15 -2.84
CA TRP A 391 7.24 -2.20 -4.05
C TRP A 391 6.59 -0.86 -4.39
N LEU A 392 6.10 -0.13 -3.38
CA LEU A 392 5.56 1.21 -3.56
C LEU A 392 6.61 2.15 -4.17
N VAL A 393 7.83 2.17 -3.65
CA VAL A 393 8.92 3.03 -4.15
C VAL A 393 9.29 2.66 -5.58
N ILE A 394 9.53 1.38 -5.87
CA ILE A 394 10.05 0.95 -7.18
C ILE A 394 9.00 0.95 -8.29
N LEU A 395 7.70 0.91 -7.97
CA LEU A 395 6.62 1.02 -8.95
C LEU A 395 6.19 2.47 -9.15
N MET A 396 5.90 3.20 -8.06
CA MET A 396 5.38 4.56 -8.16
C MET A 396 6.45 5.56 -8.60
N GLY A 397 7.72 5.32 -8.29
CA GLY A 397 8.84 6.18 -8.72
C GLY A 397 8.93 6.29 -10.25
N PRO A 398 9.17 5.18 -10.98
CA PRO A 398 9.20 5.20 -12.44
C PRO A 398 7.86 5.58 -13.08
N LEU A 399 6.73 5.11 -12.53
CA LEU A 399 5.41 5.45 -13.04
C LEU A 399 5.18 6.97 -13.09
N ALA A 400 5.49 7.67 -11.99
CA ALA A 400 5.35 9.13 -11.92
C ALA A 400 6.27 9.84 -12.93
N ALA A 401 7.51 9.38 -13.05
CA ALA A 401 8.46 9.95 -14.01
C ALA A 401 7.97 9.76 -15.46
N TYR A 402 7.61 8.55 -15.86
CA TYR A 402 7.11 8.27 -17.21
C TYR A 402 5.83 9.03 -17.54
N ALA A 403 4.88 9.10 -16.59
CA ALA A 403 3.65 9.82 -16.80
C ALA A 403 3.91 11.30 -17.08
N LEU A 404 4.80 11.92 -16.31
CA LEU A 404 5.10 13.34 -16.47
C LEU A 404 5.97 13.63 -17.68
N PHE A 405 6.82 12.69 -18.09
CA PHE A 405 7.47 12.76 -19.39
C PHE A 405 6.43 12.78 -20.52
N ASN A 406 5.46 11.87 -20.51
CA ASN A 406 4.39 11.82 -21.50
C ASN A 406 3.59 13.15 -21.53
N VAL A 407 3.28 13.71 -20.36
CA VAL A 407 2.65 15.05 -20.26
C VAL A 407 3.52 16.11 -20.95
N GLY A 408 4.82 16.17 -20.62
CA GLY A 408 5.73 17.14 -21.22
C GLY A 408 5.82 17.00 -22.75
N PHE A 409 5.94 15.77 -23.21
CA PHE A 409 6.01 15.43 -24.64
C PHE A 409 4.74 15.85 -25.38
N TRP A 410 3.55 15.63 -24.79
CA TRP A 410 2.26 15.92 -25.45
C TRP A 410 1.63 17.28 -25.11
N ALA A 411 2.22 18.08 -24.21
CA ALA A 411 1.64 19.33 -23.70
C ALA A 411 1.05 20.31 -24.73
N GLU A 412 1.69 20.53 -25.89
CA GLU A 412 1.21 21.44 -26.94
C GLU A 412 0.08 20.82 -27.78
N SER A 413 0.08 19.49 -27.88
CA SER A 413 -0.97 18.76 -28.57
C SER A 413 -2.22 18.61 -27.71
N LEU A 414 -2.13 18.80 -26.39
CA LEU A 414 -3.27 18.68 -25.47
C LEU A 414 -4.47 19.50 -25.88
N GLY A 415 -4.28 20.78 -26.22
CA GLY A 415 -5.38 21.64 -26.68
C GLY A 415 -6.02 21.11 -27.95
N ARG A 416 -5.19 20.74 -28.94
CA ARG A 416 -5.65 20.16 -30.22
C ARG A 416 -6.34 18.80 -30.04
N ILE A 417 -5.85 17.97 -29.13
CA ILE A 417 -6.41 16.67 -28.78
C ILE A 417 -7.75 16.87 -28.08
N GLN A 418 -7.85 17.78 -27.12
CA GLN A 418 -9.10 18.07 -26.41
C GLN A 418 -10.17 18.63 -27.36
N GLU A 419 -9.80 19.54 -28.25
CA GLU A 419 -10.69 20.05 -29.31
C GLU A 419 -11.12 18.91 -30.26
N GLY A 420 -10.19 18.05 -30.67
CA GLY A 420 -10.49 16.88 -31.50
C GLY A 420 -11.38 15.85 -30.82
N VAL A 421 -11.20 15.60 -29.52
CA VAL A 421 -12.06 14.72 -28.71
C VAL A 421 -13.45 15.33 -28.57
N ALA A 422 -13.55 16.62 -28.24
CA ALA A 422 -14.83 17.31 -28.14
C ALA A 422 -15.60 17.23 -29.47
N TYR A 423 -14.91 17.48 -30.59
CA TYR A 423 -15.49 17.32 -31.93
C TYR A 423 -15.93 15.88 -32.20
N ALA A 424 -15.07 14.89 -31.98
CA ALA A 424 -15.37 13.48 -32.23
C ALA A 424 -16.49 12.93 -31.33
N THR A 425 -16.57 13.40 -30.08
CA THR A 425 -17.63 13.01 -29.13
C THR A 425 -18.95 13.68 -29.48
N SER A 426 -18.93 14.92 -29.96
CA SER A 426 -20.13 15.58 -30.50
C SER A 426 -20.64 14.91 -31.79
N ALA A 427 -19.74 14.28 -32.53
CA ALA A 427 -20.04 13.51 -33.73
C ALA A 427 -20.23 12.00 -33.45
N ALA A 428 -20.51 11.59 -32.21
CA ALA A 428 -20.55 10.19 -31.75
C ALA A 428 -21.54 9.25 -32.48
N ASN A 429 -22.42 9.78 -33.32
CA ASN A 429 -23.27 8.98 -34.20
C ASN A 429 -22.52 8.46 -35.44
N ASP A 430 -21.32 8.95 -35.73
CA ASP A 430 -20.49 8.48 -36.84
C ASP A 430 -19.62 7.30 -36.39
N SER A 431 -19.93 6.11 -36.92
CA SER A 431 -19.19 4.88 -36.64
C SER A 431 -17.73 4.94 -37.10
N GLN A 432 -17.37 5.85 -38.02
CA GLN A 432 -16.00 6.07 -38.46
C GLN A 432 -15.17 6.87 -37.45
N LEU A 433 -15.79 7.71 -36.62
CA LEU A 433 -15.10 8.55 -35.64
C LEU A 433 -14.88 7.85 -34.28
N LYS A 434 -15.64 6.80 -33.98
CA LYS A 434 -15.53 6.03 -32.73
C LYS A 434 -14.13 5.45 -32.47
N PRO A 435 -13.42 4.84 -33.45
CA PRO A 435 -12.05 4.38 -33.27
C PRO A 435 -11.04 5.51 -33.04
N TRP A 436 -11.36 6.71 -33.51
CA TRP A 436 -10.50 7.89 -33.33
C TRP A 436 -10.69 8.50 -31.94
N ALA A 437 -11.94 8.58 -31.47
CA ALA A 437 -12.28 9.00 -30.12
C ALA A 437 -11.63 8.11 -29.04
N THR A 438 -11.62 6.79 -29.22
CA THR A 438 -10.96 5.86 -28.29
C THR A 438 -9.44 5.98 -28.30
N LYS A 439 -8.83 6.21 -29.48
CA LYS A 439 -7.38 6.49 -29.58
C LYS A 439 -7.01 7.81 -28.89
N LEU A 440 -7.81 8.86 -29.08
CA LEU A 440 -7.58 10.16 -28.46
C LEU A 440 -7.83 10.15 -26.94
N SER A 441 -8.83 9.42 -26.44
CA SER A 441 -9.01 9.26 -25.00
C SER A 441 -7.82 8.54 -24.38
N GLY A 442 -7.26 7.54 -25.07
CA GLY A 442 -6.01 6.88 -24.66
C GLY A 442 -4.78 7.81 -24.66
N LEU A 443 -4.78 8.87 -25.47
CA LEU A 443 -3.73 9.90 -25.40
C LEU A 443 -3.87 10.81 -24.16
N LEU A 444 -5.06 10.94 -23.60
CA LEU A 444 -5.29 11.64 -22.33
C LEU A 444 -4.88 10.80 -21.11
N GLU A 445 -4.67 9.49 -21.28
CA GLU A 445 -4.18 8.59 -20.24
C GLU A 445 -2.66 8.71 -20.07
N PHE A 446 -2.10 9.89 -19.79
CA PHE A 446 -0.63 10.11 -19.72
C PHE A 446 0.12 9.12 -18.83
N THR A 447 -0.58 8.49 -17.88
CA THR A 447 -0.10 7.39 -17.07
C THR A 447 0.14 6.13 -17.91
N PRO A 448 1.38 5.63 -17.98
CA PRO A 448 1.66 4.35 -18.61
C PRO A 448 0.75 3.26 -18.03
N SER A 449 0.21 2.41 -18.89
CA SER A 449 -0.56 1.27 -18.44
C SER A 449 0.31 0.35 -17.56
N MET A 450 -0.24 -0.06 -16.42
CA MET A 450 0.35 -1.14 -15.62
C MET A 450 -0.30 -2.44 -16.04
N GLU A 451 0.52 -3.43 -16.38
CA GLU A 451 0.06 -4.79 -16.62
C GLU A 451 -0.77 -5.27 -15.41
N SER A 452 -1.85 -6.02 -15.64
CA SER A 452 -2.74 -6.51 -14.57
C SER A 452 -1.97 -7.26 -13.47
N THR A 453 -0.84 -7.85 -13.84
CA THR A 453 0.09 -8.55 -12.96
C THR A 453 0.80 -7.62 -11.97
N LEU A 454 1.15 -6.39 -12.37
CA LEU A 454 1.70 -5.37 -11.48
C LEU A 454 0.64 -4.80 -10.53
N TRP A 455 -0.61 -4.68 -11.00
CA TRP A 455 -1.73 -4.34 -10.12
C TRP A 455 -2.01 -5.43 -9.09
N ALA A 456 -2.00 -6.69 -9.51
CA ALA A 456 -2.13 -7.83 -8.61
C ALA A 456 -1.00 -7.84 -7.58
N LEU A 457 0.24 -7.53 -7.99
CA LEU A 457 1.38 -7.39 -7.09
C LEU A 457 1.15 -6.34 -6.01
N LEU A 458 0.68 -5.15 -6.38
CA LEU A 458 0.39 -4.08 -5.43
C LEU A 458 -0.75 -4.48 -4.48
N GLY A 459 -1.78 -5.13 -5.03
CA GLY A 459 -2.93 -5.65 -4.29
C GLY A 459 -2.54 -6.76 -3.29
N ILE A 460 -1.70 -7.71 -3.69
CA ILE A 460 -1.20 -8.78 -2.81
C ILE A 460 -0.31 -8.17 -1.72
N SER A 461 0.58 -7.25 -2.07
CA SER A 461 1.46 -6.58 -1.11
C SER A 461 0.64 -5.77 -0.08
N GLY A 462 -0.36 -5.00 -0.54
CA GLY A 462 -1.25 -4.26 0.35
C GLY A 462 -2.13 -5.18 1.20
N GLY A 463 -2.80 -6.15 0.59
CA GLY A 463 -3.71 -7.08 1.26
C GLY A 463 -3.01 -7.94 2.31
N THR A 464 -1.78 -8.39 2.05
CA THR A 464 -0.99 -9.17 3.02
C THR A 464 -0.64 -8.36 4.27
N THR A 465 -0.39 -7.05 4.16
CA THR A 465 -0.15 -6.20 5.36
C THR A 465 -1.37 -6.13 6.26
N ILE A 466 -2.57 -6.00 5.68
CA ILE A 466 -3.84 -5.93 6.41
C ILE A 466 -4.14 -7.30 7.04
N LEU A 467 -4.12 -8.36 6.24
CA LEU A 467 -4.42 -9.73 6.70
C LEU A 467 -3.45 -10.20 7.78
N SER A 468 -2.16 -9.89 7.62
CA SER A 468 -1.16 -10.19 8.65
C SER A 468 -1.52 -9.54 9.98
N SER A 469 -2.07 -8.32 9.98
CA SER A 469 -2.40 -7.64 11.22
C SER A 469 -3.56 -8.29 11.96
N PHE A 470 -4.51 -8.89 11.23
CA PHE A 470 -5.63 -9.64 11.79
C PHE A 470 -5.20 -10.99 12.37
N ILE A 471 -4.36 -11.75 11.64
CA ILE A 471 -3.87 -13.07 12.12
C ILE A 471 -3.04 -12.93 13.41
N THR A 472 -2.32 -11.82 13.56
CA THR A 472 -1.44 -11.60 14.72
C THR A 472 -2.15 -11.07 15.97
N GLN A 473 -3.45 -10.79 15.94
CA GLN A 473 -4.16 -10.34 17.14
C GLN A 473 -4.25 -11.50 18.15
N PRO A 474 -3.57 -11.41 19.31
CA PRO A 474 -3.69 -12.42 20.34
C PRO A 474 -5.07 -12.26 21.00
N GLY A 475 -5.90 -13.31 20.98
CA GLY A 475 -6.90 -13.49 22.03
C GLY A 475 -8.38 -13.28 21.71
N THR A 476 -8.80 -12.94 20.49
CA THR A 476 -10.24 -13.08 20.15
C THR A 476 -10.50 -14.49 19.67
N THR A 477 -10.45 -15.46 20.59
CA THR A 477 -10.96 -16.80 20.33
C THR A 477 -12.44 -16.69 19.97
N SER A 478 -12.75 -16.85 18.69
CA SER A 478 -14.09 -17.27 18.27
C SER A 478 -14.44 -18.49 19.11
N ALA A 479 -15.58 -18.44 19.79
CA ALA A 479 -16.08 -19.51 20.63
C ALA A 479 -15.92 -20.84 19.89
N SER A 480 -15.08 -21.72 20.41
CA SER A 480 -15.01 -23.09 19.93
C SER A 480 -16.43 -23.67 20.04
N PRO A 481 -17.00 -24.27 18.99
CA PRO A 481 -18.34 -24.83 19.04
C PRO A 481 -18.44 -25.76 20.25
N ALA A 482 -19.40 -25.48 21.12
CA ALA A 482 -19.57 -26.15 22.40
C ALA A 482 -19.65 -27.67 22.18
N GLY A 483 -18.69 -28.42 22.73
CA GLY A 483 -18.73 -29.88 22.76
C GLY A 483 -17.46 -30.62 22.33
N ALA A 484 -16.48 -29.95 21.69
CA ALA A 484 -15.21 -30.59 21.37
C ALA A 484 -14.21 -30.37 22.51
N THR A 485 -13.95 -31.41 23.32
CA THR A 485 -12.80 -31.44 24.23
C THR A 485 -11.51 -31.40 23.41
N PRO A 486 -10.68 -30.33 23.52
CA PRO A 486 -9.41 -30.31 22.82
C PRO A 486 -8.50 -31.39 23.40
N VAL A 487 -8.17 -32.39 22.57
CA VAL A 487 -7.35 -33.57 22.93
C VAL A 487 -5.87 -33.21 23.17
N LEU A 488 -5.46 -31.97 22.89
CA LEU A 488 -4.10 -31.50 23.13
C LEU A 488 -4.12 -30.28 24.07
N PRO A 489 -3.22 -30.25 25.09
CA PRO A 489 -3.08 -29.07 25.93
C PRO A 489 -2.71 -27.87 25.04
N PRO A 490 -3.41 -26.73 25.15
CA PRO A 490 -3.17 -25.58 24.31
C PRO A 490 -1.79 -24.99 24.65
N ARG A 491 -0.76 -25.37 23.87
CA ARG A 491 0.51 -24.63 23.87
C ARG A 491 0.26 -23.28 23.23
N ARG A 492 -0.06 -22.29 24.07
CA ARG A 492 -0.08 -20.89 23.65
C ARG A 492 1.36 -20.44 23.44
N THR A 493 1.86 -20.56 22.22
CA THR A 493 3.12 -19.90 21.83
C THR A 493 2.93 -18.40 22.03
N ARG A 494 3.60 -17.84 23.05
CA ARG A 494 3.57 -16.41 23.33
C ARG A 494 4.25 -15.70 22.16
N ILE A 495 3.51 -14.85 21.46
CA ILE A 495 4.07 -13.97 20.44
C ILE A 495 4.94 -12.93 21.15
N LEU A 496 6.18 -12.77 20.70
CA LEU A 496 7.08 -11.76 21.24
C LEU A 496 6.63 -10.36 20.83
N THR A 497 6.61 -9.43 21.79
CA THR A 497 6.30 -8.02 21.62
C THR A 497 7.40 -7.21 22.28
N ASN A 498 7.79 -6.09 21.68
CA ASN A 498 8.69 -5.14 22.32
C ASN A 498 7.89 -4.15 23.16
N ASP A 499 8.45 -3.71 24.28
CA ASP A 499 7.80 -2.77 25.19
C ASP A 499 7.66 -1.39 24.57
N ASP A 500 8.66 -0.94 23.80
CA ASP A 500 8.70 0.39 23.17
C ASP A 500 9.07 0.30 21.68
N PRO A 501 8.46 1.10 20.78
CA PRO A 501 8.87 1.21 19.38
C PRO A 501 10.36 1.44 19.17
N LYS A 502 11.10 2.02 20.13
CA LYS A 502 12.56 2.19 20.05
C LYS A 502 13.34 0.87 20.04
N ASP A 503 12.77 -0.19 20.60
CA ASP A 503 13.41 -1.49 20.75
C ASP A 503 13.26 -2.35 19.48
N ALA A 504 12.42 -1.94 18.52
CA ALA A 504 12.37 -2.57 17.20
C ALA A 504 13.75 -2.52 16.53
N ALA A 505 14.27 -3.68 16.14
CA ALA A 505 15.56 -3.82 15.48
C ALA A 505 15.36 -4.34 14.05
N LEU A 506 16.27 -4.00 13.14
CA LEU A 506 16.28 -4.61 11.81
C LEU A 506 16.42 -6.14 11.87
N ALA A 507 17.03 -6.65 12.94
CA ALA A 507 17.15 -8.08 13.17
C ALA A 507 15.79 -8.77 13.39
N ASP A 508 14.74 -8.05 13.81
CA ASP A 508 13.36 -8.58 13.88
C ASP A 508 12.83 -9.03 12.52
N LEU A 509 13.40 -8.53 11.42
CA LEU A 509 13.06 -8.98 10.07
C LEU A 509 13.50 -10.42 9.81
N VAL A 510 14.46 -10.92 10.59
CA VAL A 510 15.15 -12.20 10.38
C VAL A 510 14.92 -13.19 11.52
N TYR A 511 14.70 -12.72 12.75
CA TYR A 511 14.44 -13.58 13.91
C TYR A 511 12.98 -14.06 13.99
N GLY A 512 12.78 -15.13 14.76
CA GLY A 512 11.47 -15.69 15.07
C GLY A 512 10.49 -14.71 15.74
N GLU A 513 9.20 -14.95 15.54
CA GLU A 513 8.10 -14.15 16.13
C GLU A 513 7.56 -14.72 17.46
N THR A 514 7.95 -15.95 17.82
CA THR A 514 7.44 -16.67 18.99
C THR A 514 8.52 -16.75 20.07
N ALA A 515 8.10 -16.88 21.33
CA ALA A 515 9.03 -17.07 22.45
C ALA A 515 9.85 -18.37 22.35
N GLU A 516 9.37 -19.38 21.62
CA GLU A 516 10.12 -20.62 21.37
C GLU A 516 11.26 -20.41 20.37
N ASP A 517 11.13 -19.41 19.50
CA ASP A 517 12.10 -19.08 18.43
C ASP A 517 12.86 -17.78 18.73
N ASP A 518 12.84 -17.28 19.98
CA ASP A 518 13.52 -16.04 20.32
C ASP A 518 15.04 -16.18 20.13
N GLY A 519 15.65 -15.20 19.46
CA GLY A 519 17.06 -15.25 19.08
C GLY A 519 17.43 -16.30 18.01
N VAL A 520 16.47 -17.05 17.46
CA VAL A 520 16.71 -18.02 16.38
C VAL A 520 16.39 -17.39 15.02
N VAL A 521 17.33 -17.49 14.08
CA VAL A 521 17.16 -16.98 12.71
C VAL A 521 16.13 -17.82 11.97
N ASP A 522 15.04 -17.18 11.54
CA ASP A 522 14.00 -17.77 10.71
C ASP A 522 14.46 -17.78 9.25
N SER A 523 14.89 -18.96 8.79
CA SER A 523 15.37 -19.17 7.42
C SER A 523 14.36 -18.77 6.35
N THR A 524 13.06 -18.91 6.65
CA THR A 524 11.97 -18.54 5.73
C THR A 524 11.97 -17.04 5.48
N ARG A 525 12.14 -16.23 6.54
CA ARG A 525 12.21 -14.77 6.42
C ARG A 525 13.43 -14.31 5.64
N VAL A 526 14.59 -14.92 5.91
CA VAL A 526 15.83 -14.63 5.16
C VAL A 526 15.61 -14.90 3.68
N GLN A 527 15.04 -16.06 3.33
CA GLN A 527 14.71 -16.40 1.96
C GLN A 527 13.77 -15.36 1.32
N THR A 528 12.71 -14.96 2.02
CA THR A 528 11.77 -13.94 1.55
C THR A 528 12.44 -12.58 1.31
N ILE A 529 13.35 -12.16 2.20
CA ILE A 529 14.13 -10.92 2.05
C ILE A 529 15.01 -10.99 0.80
N VAL A 530 15.75 -12.09 0.63
CA VAL A 530 16.64 -12.28 -0.53
C VAL A 530 15.86 -12.29 -1.84
N ILE A 531 14.78 -13.06 -1.93
CA ILE A 531 13.93 -13.13 -3.13
C ILE A 531 13.37 -11.73 -3.45
N THR A 532 12.82 -11.04 -2.45
CA THR A 532 12.26 -9.69 -2.66
C THR A 532 13.34 -8.70 -3.12
N GLY A 533 14.52 -8.74 -2.49
CA GLY A 533 15.64 -7.87 -2.85
C GLY A 533 16.12 -8.08 -4.28
N VAL A 534 16.26 -9.33 -4.72
CA VAL A 534 16.65 -9.67 -6.10
C VAL A 534 15.60 -9.20 -7.09
N LEU A 535 14.32 -9.50 -6.85
CA LEU A 535 13.22 -9.08 -7.74
C LEU A 535 13.12 -7.55 -7.83
N ALA A 536 13.27 -6.84 -6.70
CA ALA A 536 13.27 -5.39 -6.69
C ALA A 536 14.45 -4.81 -7.49
N ALA A 537 15.65 -5.37 -7.34
CA ALA A 537 16.83 -4.93 -8.09
C ALA A 537 16.68 -5.17 -9.61
N ILE A 538 16.14 -6.32 -10.01
CA ILE A 538 15.83 -6.63 -11.41
C ILE A 538 14.82 -5.61 -11.96
N TYR A 539 13.73 -5.35 -11.23
CA TYR A 539 12.70 -4.42 -11.70
C TYR A 539 13.22 -2.99 -11.81
N VAL A 540 13.99 -2.51 -10.83
CA VAL A 540 14.64 -1.20 -10.90
C VAL A 540 15.56 -1.12 -12.11
N SER A 541 16.34 -2.17 -12.39
CA SER A 541 17.23 -2.21 -13.56
C SER A 541 16.44 -2.13 -14.87
N LEU A 542 15.35 -2.91 -15.00
CA LEU A 542 14.46 -2.86 -16.16
C LEU A 542 13.81 -1.49 -16.34
N ALA A 543 13.40 -0.84 -15.24
CA ALA A 543 12.86 0.51 -15.28
C ALA A 543 13.93 1.51 -15.74
N LEU A 544 15.12 1.50 -15.16
CA LEU A 544 16.18 2.42 -15.58
C LEU A 544 16.64 2.16 -17.03
N GLU A 545 16.72 0.91 -17.47
CA GLU A 545 17.07 0.57 -18.85
C GLU A 545 16.02 1.09 -19.85
N ALA A 546 14.73 0.90 -19.56
CA ALA A 546 13.65 1.45 -20.37
C ALA A 546 13.69 3.00 -20.43
N ALA A 547 14.26 3.63 -19.41
CA ALA A 547 14.36 5.07 -19.25
C ALA A 547 15.62 5.69 -19.88
N GLU A 548 16.65 4.91 -20.20
CA GLU A 548 17.99 5.41 -20.58
C GLU A 548 18.16 5.70 -22.08
N ARG A 549 17.25 5.21 -22.94
CA ARG A 549 17.42 5.24 -24.40
C ARG A 549 16.25 5.86 -25.15
N ILE A 550 15.79 7.02 -24.70
CA ILE A 550 14.74 7.77 -25.41
C ILE A 550 15.39 8.48 -26.61
N GLY A 551 15.47 7.75 -27.73
CA GLY A 551 16.02 8.25 -28.98
C GLY A 551 14.98 8.93 -29.87
N GLY A 552 15.45 9.49 -30.99
CA GLY A 552 14.56 10.10 -31.97
C GLY A 552 13.54 9.14 -32.56
N LEU A 553 13.87 7.86 -32.67
CA LEU A 553 12.97 6.85 -33.23
C LEU A 553 11.73 6.61 -32.36
N SER A 554 11.90 6.40 -31.05
CA SER A 554 10.76 6.17 -30.16
C SER A 554 9.86 7.40 -30.10
N ALA A 555 10.46 8.60 -30.12
CA ALA A 555 9.73 9.85 -30.17
C ALA A 555 8.96 10.05 -31.50
N THR A 556 9.56 9.74 -32.65
CA THR A 556 8.89 9.89 -33.96
C THR A 556 7.81 8.83 -34.17
N GLY A 557 8.09 7.57 -33.83
CA GLY A 557 7.14 6.47 -33.90
C GLY A 557 5.92 6.70 -33.01
N ALA A 558 6.12 7.18 -31.78
CA ALA A 558 5.03 7.52 -30.86
C ALA A 558 4.03 8.51 -31.49
N VAL A 559 4.50 9.54 -32.19
CA VAL A 559 3.59 10.49 -32.84
C VAL A 559 2.93 9.91 -34.10
N ALA A 560 3.67 9.13 -34.90
CA ALA A 560 3.12 8.48 -36.09
C ALA A 560 1.97 7.53 -35.75
N GLU A 561 2.09 6.81 -34.64
CA GLU A 561 1.07 5.88 -34.16
C GLU A 561 0.01 6.54 -33.25
N ALA A 562 0.16 7.83 -32.95
CA ALA A 562 -0.65 8.54 -31.95
C ALA A 562 -0.68 7.78 -30.60
N ARG A 563 0.50 7.33 -30.14
CA ARG A 563 0.71 6.62 -28.87
C ARG A 563 1.64 7.41 -27.95
N GLN A 564 1.57 7.08 -26.67
CA GLN A 564 2.52 7.60 -25.70
C GLN A 564 3.92 7.03 -25.94
N VAL A 565 4.95 7.80 -25.59
CA VAL A 565 6.34 7.31 -25.65
C VAL A 565 6.54 6.18 -24.65
N PHE A 566 5.94 6.32 -23.47
CA PHE A 566 5.84 5.25 -22.47
C PHE A 566 4.38 4.82 -22.33
N SER A 567 3.93 3.87 -23.16
CA SER A 567 2.56 3.37 -23.12
C SER A 567 2.31 2.34 -22.00
N SER A 568 3.37 1.69 -21.52
CA SER A 568 3.28 0.70 -20.45
C SER A 568 4.52 0.71 -19.56
N MET A 569 4.37 0.31 -18.31
CA MET A 569 5.50 -0.03 -17.45
C MET A 569 6.27 -1.24 -18.01
N PRO A 570 7.56 -1.43 -17.66
CA PRO A 570 8.31 -2.61 -18.07
C PRO A 570 7.55 -3.89 -17.69
N PRO A 571 7.31 -4.80 -18.64
CA PRO A 571 6.58 -6.03 -18.36
C PRO A 571 7.41 -6.95 -17.47
N VAL A 572 6.73 -7.72 -16.63
CA VAL A 572 7.37 -8.74 -15.79
C VAL A 572 6.91 -10.12 -16.24
N GLY A 573 7.86 -11.02 -16.47
CA GLY A 573 7.55 -12.38 -16.90
C GLY A 573 6.80 -13.18 -15.82
N ALA A 574 6.11 -14.25 -16.22
CA ALA A 574 5.38 -15.12 -15.30
C ALA A 574 6.27 -15.67 -14.15
N THR A 575 7.54 -15.97 -14.42
CA THR A 575 8.50 -16.42 -13.41
C THR A 575 8.72 -15.38 -12.31
N PHE A 576 8.76 -14.10 -12.65
CA PHE A 576 8.90 -13.01 -11.68
C PHE A 576 7.71 -12.99 -10.71
N LEU A 577 6.50 -13.12 -11.26
CA LEU A 577 5.26 -13.16 -10.48
C LEU A 577 5.16 -14.40 -9.60
N TRP A 578 5.59 -15.56 -10.11
CA TRP A 578 5.62 -16.78 -9.32
C TRP A 578 6.58 -16.69 -8.14
N LEU A 579 7.81 -16.20 -8.36
CA LEU A 579 8.77 -16.01 -7.29
C LEU A 579 8.25 -15.02 -6.24
N LEU A 580 7.58 -13.96 -6.69
CA LEU A 580 6.98 -12.98 -5.81
C LEU A 580 5.80 -13.56 -5.02
N GLY A 581 4.87 -14.21 -5.70
CA GLY A 581 3.72 -14.88 -5.09
C GLY A 581 4.17 -15.91 -4.06
N LEU A 582 5.20 -16.69 -4.38
CA LEU A 582 5.83 -17.64 -3.45
C LEU A 582 6.42 -16.94 -2.23
N SER A 583 7.09 -15.78 -2.39
CA SER A 583 7.67 -15.03 -1.28
C SER A 583 6.61 -14.50 -0.30
N HIS A 584 5.41 -14.14 -0.78
CA HIS A 584 4.28 -13.72 0.07
C HIS A 584 3.53 -14.93 0.66
N ALA A 585 3.34 -15.99 -0.13
CA ALA A 585 2.64 -17.20 0.28
C ALA A 585 3.41 -17.94 1.38
N THR A 586 4.73 -18.01 1.30
CA THR A 586 5.59 -18.59 2.35
C THR A 586 5.47 -17.81 3.66
N LEU A 587 5.42 -16.47 3.58
CA LEU A 587 5.26 -15.61 4.76
C LEU A 587 3.87 -15.77 5.41
N LEU A 588 2.80 -15.83 4.61
CA LEU A 588 1.45 -16.12 5.12
C LEU A 588 1.34 -17.54 5.66
N GLY A 589 1.91 -18.51 4.94
CA GLY A 589 1.91 -19.93 5.32
C GLY A 589 2.60 -20.16 6.66
N GLY A 590 3.77 -19.55 6.89
CA GLY A 590 4.45 -19.60 8.19
C GLY A 590 3.59 -19.06 9.33
N LYS A 591 2.86 -17.97 9.10
CA LYS A 591 1.93 -17.39 10.09
C LYS A 591 0.70 -18.27 10.34
N LEU A 592 0.12 -18.84 9.28
CA LEU A 592 -1.02 -19.73 9.40
C LEU A 592 -0.67 -21.05 10.10
N VAL A 593 0.48 -21.65 9.77
CA VAL A 593 0.96 -22.87 10.45
C VAL A 593 1.28 -22.58 11.92
N GLY A 594 1.91 -21.42 12.22
CA GLY A 594 2.12 -20.98 13.60
C GLY A 594 0.82 -20.69 14.37
N ALA A 595 -0.25 -20.32 13.67
CA ALA A 595 -1.58 -20.17 14.25
C ALA A 595 -2.31 -21.51 14.44
N TYR A 596 -2.10 -22.49 13.55
CA TYR A 596 -2.75 -23.82 13.58
C TYR A 596 -2.06 -24.86 14.47
N LYS A 597 -0.79 -24.67 14.83
CA LYS A 597 -0.12 -25.47 15.88
C LYS A 597 -0.62 -25.14 17.30
N ARG A 598 -1.66 -24.30 17.43
CA ARG A 598 -2.41 -23.99 18.66
C ARG A 598 -3.63 -24.89 18.75
#